data_AF-A0A2D3VTK5-F1
#
_entry.id   AF-A0A2D3VTK5-F1
#
_cell.length_a   1.000
_cell.length_b   1.000
_cell.length_c   1.000
_cell.angle_alpha   90.00
_cell.angle_beta   90.00
_cell.angle_gamma   90.00
#
_symmetry.space_group_name_H-M   'P 1'
#
loop_
_entity.id
_entity.type
_entity.pdbx_description
1 polymer ?
#
loop_
_entity_poly.entity_id
_entity_poly.type
_entity_poly.pdbx_seq_one_letter_code
_entity_poly.pdbx_strand_id
1 'polypeptide(L)' 'KKIVMPLYKLKKVRSSNGELQLRPSIKVDVLFFGKKYKAVISLTNRSDMKYPMLIGKKFLSGKFLVDVSQEYLTK' A
#
# COMPACT_ATOMS: atom_id res chain seq x y z
N LYS A 1 -17.59 -4.84 4.29
CA LYS A 1 -18.15 -3.55 3.80
C LYS A 1 -17.55 -3.28 2.42
N LYS A 2 -18.36 -3.13 1.36
CA LYS A 2 -17.85 -2.84 0.01
C LYS A 2 -17.58 -1.33 -0.10
N ILE A 3 -16.42 -0.95 -0.59
CA ILE A 3 -16.03 0.45 -0.83
C ILE A 3 -15.86 0.62 -2.34
N VAL A 4 -16.39 1.70 -2.89
CA VAL A 4 -16.27 2.04 -4.32
C VAL A 4 -15.51 3.35 -4.42
N MET A 5 -14.52 3.38 -5.31
CA MET A 5 -13.66 4.55 -5.54
C MET A 5 -13.33 4.67 -7.03
N PRO A 6 -13.12 5.89 -7.55
CA PRO A 6 -12.72 6.08 -8.93
C PRO A 6 -11.35 5.47 -9.20
N LEU A 7 -11.21 4.84 -10.36
CA LEU A 7 -9.92 4.37 -10.86
C LEU A 7 -9.01 5.58 -11.06
N TYR A 8 -7.85 5.59 -10.40
CA TYR A 8 -6.87 6.64 -10.58
C TYR A 8 -5.99 6.38 -11.79
N LYS A 9 -5.28 5.24 -11.82
CA LYS A 9 -4.39 4.83 -12.92
C LYS A 9 -4.24 3.31 -12.98
N LEU A 10 -4.01 2.77 -14.17
CA LEU A 10 -3.47 1.42 -14.37
C LEU A 10 -1.94 1.50 -14.43
N LYS A 11 -1.25 0.59 -13.74
CA LYS A 11 0.22 0.54 -13.74
C LYS A 11 0.72 -0.87 -14.02
N LYS A 12 1.68 -1.01 -14.94
CA LYS A 12 2.45 -2.24 -15.10
C LYS A 12 3.41 -2.38 -13.91
N VAL A 13 3.25 -3.45 -13.14
CA VAL A 13 4.04 -3.74 -11.94
C VAL A 13 4.64 -5.13 -12.11
N ARG A 14 5.96 -5.23 -11.94
CA ARG A 14 6.65 -6.52 -11.90
C ARG A 14 6.44 -7.13 -10.52
N SER A 15 5.92 -8.36 -10.47
CA SER A 15 5.80 -9.12 -9.23
C SER A 15 7.16 -9.63 -8.77
N SER A 16 7.27 -10.02 -7.50
CA SER A 16 8.47 -10.68 -6.97
C SER A 16 8.79 -12.00 -7.68
N ASN A 17 7.80 -12.57 -8.38
CA ASN A 17 7.93 -13.80 -9.17
C ASN A 17 8.33 -13.52 -10.63
N GLY A 18 8.66 -12.26 -10.97
CA GLY A 18 9.15 -11.85 -12.29
C GLY A 18 8.06 -11.48 -13.31
N GLU A 19 6.80 -11.85 -13.05
CA GLU A 19 5.66 -11.59 -13.93
C GLU A 19 5.28 -10.10 -13.98
N LEU A 20 4.89 -9.63 -15.16
CA LEU A 20 4.32 -8.30 -15.34
C LEU A 20 2.80 -8.36 -15.18
N GLN A 21 2.28 -7.59 -14.23
CA GLN A 21 0.85 -7.49 -13.97
C GLN A 21 0.37 -6.05 -14.14
N LEU A 22 -0.80 -5.89 -14.75
CA LEU A 22 -1.48 -4.60 -14.83
C LEU A 22 -2.34 -4.42 -13.58
N ARG A 23 -1.95 -3.48 -12.71
CA ARG A 23 -2.63 -3.26 -11.42
C ARG A 23 -3.38 -1.94 -11.44
N PRO A 24 -4.68 -1.92 -11.09
CA PRO A 24 -5.40 -0.67 -10.87
C PRO A 24 -4.92 0.00 -9.60
N SER A 25 -5.01 1.31 -9.57
CA SER A 25 -4.67 2.12 -8.41
C SER A 25 -5.77 3.12 -8.10
N ILE A 26 -5.88 3.45 -6.82
CA ILE A 26 -6.85 4.42 -6.28
C ILE A 26 -6.10 5.48 -5.48
N LYS A 27 -6.69 6.68 -5.40
CA LYS A 27 -6.24 7.76 -4.51
C LYS A 27 -7.15 7.81 -3.31
N VAL A 28 -6.59 7.72 -2.11
CA VAL A 28 -7.35 7.74 -0.86
C VAL A 28 -6.58 8.46 0.23
N ASP A 29 -7.32 9.06 1.17
CA ASP A 29 -6.75 9.60 2.41
C ASP A 29 -6.63 8.45 3.43
N VAL A 30 -5.41 8.18 3.89
CA VAL A 30 -5.11 7.15 4.89
C VAL A 30 -4.72 7.79 6.21
N LEU A 31 -5.19 7.24 7.33
CA LEU A 31 -4.70 7.58 8.65
C LEU A 31 -3.55 6.65 9.01
N PHE A 32 -2.37 7.20 9.30
CA PHE A 32 -1.18 6.43 9.65
C PHE A 32 -0.40 7.19 10.73
N PHE A 33 -0.07 6.54 11.87
CA PHE A 33 0.59 7.19 13.01
C PHE A 33 -0.06 8.53 13.42
N GLY A 34 -1.41 8.55 13.51
CA GLY A 34 -2.18 9.73 13.91
C GLY A 34 -2.24 10.87 12.89
N LYS A 35 -1.63 10.72 11.70
CA LYS A 35 -1.61 11.74 10.64
C LYS A 35 -2.33 11.26 9.40
N LYS A 36 -3.04 12.16 8.72
CA LYS A 36 -3.71 11.88 7.45
C LYS A 36 -2.76 12.10 6.28
N TYR A 37 -2.72 11.15 5.34
CA TYR A 37 -1.89 11.22 4.15
C TYR A 37 -2.69 10.92 2.89
N LYS A 38 -2.49 11.71 1.83
CA LYS A 38 -2.92 11.35 0.48
C LYS A 38 -2.00 10.26 -0.06
N ALA A 39 -2.54 9.06 -0.25
CA ALA A 39 -1.80 7.91 -0.75
C ALA A 39 -2.41 7.36 -2.05
N VAL A 40 -1.53 6.82 -2.89
CA VAL A 40 -1.93 6.01 -4.05
C VAL A 40 -1.72 4.55 -3.69
N ILE A 41 -2.79 3.77 -3.71
CA ILE A 41 -2.77 2.34 -3.38
C ILE A 41 -2.98 1.55 -4.67
N SER A 42 -2.08 0.60 -4.97
CA SER A 42 -2.28 -0.37 -6.04
C SER A 42 -3.05 -1.59 -5.52
N LEU A 43 -4.08 -1.99 -6.24
CA LEU A 43 -4.92 -3.13 -5.89
C LEU A 43 -4.39 -4.40 -6.57
N THR A 44 -4.29 -5.48 -5.81
CA THR A 44 -3.89 -6.82 -6.26
C THR A 44 -4.42 -7.82 -5.24
N ASN A 45 -4.73 -9.06 -5.67
CA ASN A 45 -5.15 -10.09 -4.73
C ASN A 45 -3.95 -10.60 -3.93
N ARG A 46 -4.06 -10.57 -2.61
CA ARG A 46 -3.05 -11.06 -1.64
C ARG A 46 -3.71 -11.86 -0.51
N SER A 47 -4.87 -12.46 -0.76
CA SER A 47 -5.64 -13.25 0.23
C SER A 47 -4.79 -14.32 0.93
N ASP A 48 -3.87 -14.92 0.18
CA ASP A 48 -3.11 -16.10 0.63
C ASP A 48 -1.77 -15.70 1.27
N MET A 49 -1.49 -14.40 1.39
CA MET A 49 -0.23 -13.88 1.93
C MET A 49 -0.38 -13.52 3.40
N LYS A 50 0.68 -13.76 4.21
CA LYS A 50 0.74 -13.34 5.63
C LYS A 50 0.36 -11.87 5.84
N TYR A 51 0.76 -11.01 4.91
CA TYR A 51 0.45 -9.57 4.93
C TYR A 51 -0.38 -9.18 3.69
N PRO A 52 -1.68 -8.87 3.86
CA PRO A 52 -2.58 -8.54 2.75
C PRO A 52 -2.32 -7.13 2.18
N MET A 53 -1.65 -6.26 2.93
CA MET A 53 -1.26 -4.91 2.51
C MET A 53 0.25 -4.71 2.72
N LEU A 54 0.87 -3.96 1.81
CA LEU A 54 2.27 -3.56 1.89
C LEU A 54 2.38 -2.04 1.89
N ILE A 55 3.32 -1.52 2.68
CA ILE A 55 3.67 -0.10 2.67
C ILE A 55 4.95 0.05 1.85
N GLY A 56 4.86 0.78 0.75
CA GLY A 56 6.00 0.97 -0.15
C GLY A 56 6.97 2.05 0.33
N LYS A 57 8.26 1.92 -0.03
CA LYS A 57 9.32 2.90 0.27
C LYS A 57 8.96 4.34 -0.09
N LYS A 58 8.22 4.56 -1.17
CA LYS A 58 7.80 5.91 -1.61
C LYS A 58 6.88 6.60 -0.60
N PHE A 59 6.08 5.84 0.14
CA PHE A 59 5.22 6.39 1.19
C PHE A 59 6.05 6.78 2.43
N LEU A 60 7.04 5.96 2.78
CA LEU A 60 7.87 6.12 3.98
C LEU A 60 8.98 7.17 3.84
N SER A 61 9.55 7.28 2.63
CA SER A 61 10.71 8.12 2.34
C SER A 61 10.52 9.57 2.83
N GLY A 62 11.48 10.05 3.62
CA GLY A 62 11.50 11.42 4.15
C GLY A 62 10.49 11.71 5.26
N LYS A 63 9.76 10.70 5.76
CA LYS A 63 8.72 10.88 6.79
C LYS A 63 8.86 9.93 7.97
N PHE A 64 9.42 8.74 7.76
CA PHE A 64 9.49 7.68 8.75
C PHE A 64 10.85 6.99 8.73
N LEU A 65 11.33 6.61 9.91
CA LEU A 65 12.39 5.63 10.12
C LEU A 65 11.73 4.29 10.47
N VAL A 66 12.18 3.20 9.87
CA VAL A 66 11.66 1.85 10.14
C VAL A 66 12.68 1.10 10.98
N ASP A 67 12.33 0.80 12.23
CA ASP A 67 13.08 -0.09 13.11
C ASP A 67 12.51 -1.50 13.02
N VAL A 68 13.34 -2.46 12.59
CA VAL A 68 12.95 -3.87 12.38
C VAL A 68 12.89 -4.68 13.67
N SER A 69 13.37 -4.14 14.79
CA SER A 69 13.28 -4.77 16.11
C SER A 69 11.93 -4.54 16.79
N GLN A 70 11.10 -3.65 16.24
CA GLN A 70 9.85 -3.21 16.82
C GLN A 70 8.66 -3.68 15.97
N GLU A 71 7.54 -3.98 16.62
CA GLU A 71 6.27 -4.28 15.97
C GLU A 71 5.08 -3.73 16.78
N TYR A 72 3.94 -3.50 16.12
CA TYR A 72 2.69 -3.05 16.75
C TYR A 72 2.77 -1.73 17.56
N LEU A 73 3.54 -0.76 17.07
CA LEU A 73 3.74 0.55 17.73
C LEU A 73 2.50 1.46 17.75
N THR A 74 1.44 1.11 17.03
CA THR A 74 0.20 1.90 16.95
C THR A 74 -1.02 0.99 17.04
N LYS A 75 -2.05 1.45 17.76
CA LYS A 75 -3.38 0.82 17.83
C LYS A 75 -4.14 0.95 16.51
#